data_AF-A0A2R6FV29-F1
#
_entry.id   AF-A0A2R6FV29-F1
#
_cell.length_a   1.000
_cell.length_b   1.000
_cell.length_c   1.000
_cell.angle_alpha   90.00
_cell.angle_beta   90.00
_cell.angle_gamma   90.00
#
_symmetry.space_group_name_H-M   'P 1'
#
loop_
_entity.id
_entity.type
_entity.pdbx_description
1 polymer ?
#
loop_
_entity_poly.entity_id
_entity_poly.type
_entity_poly.pdbx_seq_one_letter_code
_entity_poly.pdbx_strand_id
1 'polypeptide(L)'
;MTDLSRDEAVARVEALVATVEDDRMPVPVREIWAFGDVVLGLDPVERLDVYVTKDILVGGDDSDIDPDELALGVEGIGETVRADWAAEHTEHVRTNANGYAAPEQCLAAHLVDDDEPVHLEVCNASFDDNVTQRLEGALARENYENILDPRGACLWVDAEPSGARRGSSNSSDGGQRSDDAFQKLRDGEFVLPTLSGALEMLGADPDVAEEAATAVEAYRAAQDGASVRGDVV
;
A
#
# COMPACT_ATOMS: atom_id res chain seq x y z
N MET A 1 17.07 1.93 15.38
CA MET A 1 16.77 1.67 13.96
C MET A 1 17.46 0.38 13.61
N THR A 2 16.68 -0.59 13.14
CA THR A 2 17.20 -1.86 12.64
C THR A 2 17.07 -1.77 11.14
N ASP A 3 18.11 -1.28 10.48
CA ASP A 3 18.10 -1.15 9.04
C ASP A 3 18.07 -2.56 8.43
N LEU A 4 17.33 -2.73 7.34
CA LEU A 4 17.24 -4.00 6.61
C LEU A 4 18.33 -4.03 5.55
N SER A 5 18.97 -5.19 5.34
CA SER A 5 19.65 -5.36 4.05
C SER A 5 18.63 -5.31 2.91
N ARG A 6 19.07 -4.92 1.72
CA ARG A 6 18.18 -4.91 0.55
C ARG A 6 17.52 -6.28 0.31
N ASP A 7 18.28 -7.37 0.47
CA ASP A 7 17.75 -8.73 0.31
C ASP A 7 16.65 -9.05 1.34
N GLU A 8 16.81 -8.61 2.60
CA GLU A 8 15.79 -8.74 3.64
C GLU A 8 14.54 -7.90 3.33
N ALA A 9 14.71 -6.67 2.86
CA ALA A 9 13.60 -5.80 2.46
C ALA A 9 12.81 -6.40 1.27
N VAL A 10 13.50 -6.93 0.26
CA VAL A 10 12.85 -7.59 -0.88
C VAL A 10 12.15 -8.88 -0.47
N ALA A 11 12.78 -9.70 0.39
CA ALA A 11 12.14 -10.89 0.93
C ALA A 11 10.88 -10.55 1.76
N ARG A 12 10.90 -9.44 2.49
CA ARG A 12 9.76 -9.00 3.30
C ARG A 12 8.57 -8.57 2.45
N VAL A 13 8.79 -7.78 1.38
CA VAL A 13 7.71 -7.39 0.46
C VAL A 13 7.22 -8.56 -0.39
N GLU A 14 8.09 -9.52 -0.71
CA GLU A 14 7.72 -10.81 -1.30
C GLU A 14 6.78 -11.61 -0.39
N ALA A 15 7.04 -11.62 0.92
CA ALA A 15 6.14 -12.24 1.90
C ALA A 15 4.80 -11.49 2.01
N LEU A 16 4.78 -10.14 1.96
CA LEU A 16 3.54 -9.35 1.93
C LEU A 16 2.65 -9.73 0.74
N VAL A 17 3.24 -9.83 -0.45
CA VAL A 17 2.51 -10.24 -1.66
C VAL A 17 1.96 -11.65 -1.49
N ALA A 18 2.76 -12.60 -0.99
CA ALA A 18 2.30 -13.97 -0.75
C ALA A 18 1.13 -14.02 0.25
N THR A 19 1.18 -13.27 1.34
CA THR A 19 0.07 -13.16 2.30
C THR A 19 -1.20 -12.66 1.62
N VAL A 20 -1.11 -11.62 0.78
CA VAL A 20 -2.29 -11.10 0.05
C VAL A 20 -2.83 -12.11 -0.97
N GLU A 21 -1.95 -12.90 -1.60
CA GLU A 21 -2.34 -13.94 -2.57
C GLU A 21 -3.04 -15.14 -1.90
N ASP A 22 -2.55 -15.57 -0.75
CA ASP A 22 -2.95 -16.83 -0.12
C ASP A 22 -4.05 -16.65 0.95
N ASP A 23 -4.10 -15.51 1.64
CA ASP A 23 -4.97 -15.31 2.81
C ASP A 23 -6.21 -14.45 2.49
N ARG A 24 -7.28 -14.67 3.25
CA ARG A 24 -8.47 -13.80 3.22
C ARG A 24 -8.08 -12.45 3.82
N MET A 25 -8.10 -11.39 3.02
CA MET A 25 -7.87 -10.02 3.51
C MET A 25 -9.14 -9.40 4.11
N PRO A 26 -9.05 -8.44 5.05
CA PRO A 26 -10.19 -7.72 5.64
C PRO A 26 -11.04 -6.99 4.58
N VAL A 27 -10.42 -6.59 3.48
CA VAL A 27 -11.03 -6.03 2.27
C VAL A 27 -10.28 -6.56 1.04
N PRO A 28 -10.88 -6.58 -0.16
CA PRO A 28 -10.15 -6.98 -1.36
C PRO A 28 -8.97 -6.04 -1.62
N VAL A 29 -7.81 -6.62 -1.94
CA VAL A 29 -6.60 -5.89 -2.36
C VAL A 29 -6.46 -6.01 -3.87
N ARG A 30 -6.07 -4.92 -4.53
CA ARG A 30 -6.02 -4.80 -5.98
C ARG A 30 -4.62 -4.62 -6.54
N GLU A 31 -3.75 -3.92 -5.82
CA GLU A 31 -2.39 -3.65 -6.28
C GLU A 31 -1.47 -3.56 -5.08
N ILE A 32 -0.23 -4.02 -5.26
CA ILE A 32 0.86 -3.82 -4.30
C ILE A 32 2.05 -3.23 -5.04
N TRP A 33 2.54 -2.11 -4.53
CA TRP A 33 3.72 -1.41 -5.03
C TRP A 33 4.74 -1.24 -3.92
N ALA A 34 6.01 -1.35 -4.27
CA ALA A 34 7.09 -0.83 -3.42
C ALA A 34 7.48 0.57 -3.91
N PHE A 35 7.97 1.42 -2.99
CA PHE A 35 8.58 2.71 -3.31
C PHE A 35 9.71 3.01 -2.32
N GLY A 36 10.34 4.18 -2.43
CA GLY A 36 11.40 4.59 -1.50
C GLY A 36 12.70 3.78 -1.67
N ASP A 37 13.42 3.59 -0.57
CA ASP A 37 14.80 3.08 -0.52
C ASP A 37 15.01 1.78 -1.31
N VAL A 38 14.09 0.83 -1.16
CA VAL A 38 14.19 -0.50 -1.81
C VAL A 38 14.14 -0.38 -3.33
N VAL A 39 13.34 0.54 -3.87
CA VAL A 39 13.23 0.78 -5.32
C VAL A 39 14.40 1.63 -5.83
N LEU A 40 14.91 2.53 -4.98
CA LEU A 40 16.11 3.33 -5.28
C LEU A 40 17.41 2.51 -5.21
N GLY A 41 17.34 1.23 -4.82
CA GLY A 41 18.48 0.32 -4.76
C GLY A 41 19.42 0.62 -3.60
N LEU A 42 18.95 1.28 -2.55
CA LEU A 42 19.74 1.56 -1.36
C LEU A 42 19.99 0.26 -0.56
N ASP A 43 21.17 0.18 0.06
CA ASP A 43 21.57 -0.91 0.95
C ASP A 43 22.53 -0.34 2.01
N PRO A 44 22.10 -0.23 3.29
CA PRO A 44 20.85 -0.77 3.83
C PRO A 44 19.60 0.03 3.42
N VAL A 45 18.45 -0.61 3.57
CA VAL A 45 17.11 -0.02 3.48
C VAL A 45 16.69 0.43 4.89
N GLU A 46 16.53 1.73 5.12
CA GLU A 46 16.19 2.26 6.45
C GLU A 46 14.73 1.95 6.79
N ARG A 47 13.86 1.98 5.77
CA ARG A 47 12.43 1.67 5.88
C ARG A 47 11.89 1.05 4.60
N LEU A 48 11.07 0.01 4.73
CA LEU A 48 10.35 -0.58 3.60
C LEU A 48 9.03 0.16 3.38
N ASP A 49 8.93 0.92 2.30
CA ASP A 49 7.72 1.65 1.91
C ASP A 49 6.88 0.84 0.91
N VAL A 50 5.62 0.54 1.26
CA VAL A 50 4.70 -0.25 0.44
C VAL A 50 3.37 0.47 0.30
N TYR A 51 2.85 0.50 -0.92
CA TYR A 51 1.52 1.01 -1.23
C TYR A 51 0.58 -0.15 -1.56
N VAL A 52 -0.59 -0.16 -0.93
CA VAL A 52 -1.62 -1.18 -1.10
C VAL A 52 -2.90 -0.52 -1.60
N THR A 53 -3.28 -0.83 -2.84
CA THR A 53 -4.59 -0.45 -3.37
C THR A 53 -5.62 -1.46 -2.87
N LYS A 54 -6.72 -0.99 -2.26
CA LYS A 54 -7.83 -1.84 -1.80
C LYS A 54 -9.17 -1.41 -2.35
N ASP A 55 -10.12 -2.34 -2.45
CA ASP A 55 -11.51 -2.01 -2.75
C ASP A 55 -12.33 -1.69 -1.50
N ILE A 56 -13.50 -1.10 -1.73
CA ILE A 56 -14.53 -0.91 -0.72
C ILE A 56 -15.57 -2.01 -0.90
N LEU A 57 -16.12 -2.54 0.20
CA LEU A 57 -17.18 -3.55 0.17
C LEU A 57 -18.52 -2.90 -0.21
N VAL A 58 -18.73 -2.68 -1.52
CA VAL A 58 -19.96 -2.09 -2.02
C VAL A 58 -21.12 -3.08 -1.88
N GLY A 59 -22.01 -2.81 -0.92
CA GLY A 59 -23.19 -3.65 -0.65
C GLY A 59 -23.03 -4.62 0.51
N GLY A 60 -21.95 -4.48 1.29
CA GLY A 60 -21.60 -5.39 2.39
C GLY A 60 -20.64 -6.48 1.94
N ASP A 61 -20.23 -7.32 2.88
CA ASP A 61 -19.45 -8.52 2.56
C ASP A 61 -20.32 -9.65 1.96
N ASP A 62 -19.64 -10.64 1.40
CA ASP A 62 -20.23 -11.86 0.83
C ASP A 62 -20.30 -13.02 1.83
N SER A 63 -20.11 -12.74 3.13
CA SER A 63 -20.04 -13.77 4.16
C SER A 63 -21.42 -14.10 4.74
N ASP A 64 -21.61 -15.35 5.15
CA ASP A 64 -22.79 -15.80 5.89
C ASP A 64 -22.67 -15.52 7.40
N ILE A 65 -21.57 -14.89 7.84
CA ILE A 65 -21.30 -14.61 9.26
C ILE A 65 -22.05 -13.35 9.67
N ASP A 66 -22.90 -13.46 10.68
CA ASP A 66 -23.57 -12.30 11.28
C ASP A 66 -22.56 -11.53 12.17
N PRO A 67 -22.21 -10.27 11.85
CA PRO A 67 -21.29 -9.47 12.65
C PRO A 67 -21.71 -9.33 14.12
N ASP A 68 -23.02 -9.35 14.40
CA ASP A 68 -23.55 -9.24 15.77
C ASP A 68 -23.20 -10.47 16.63
N GLU A 69 -22.92 -11.63 16.01
CA GLU A 69 -22.53 -12.85 16.72
C GLU A 69 -21.05 -12.83 17.17
N LEU A 70 -20.20 -12.00 16.55
CA LEU A 70 -18.76 -11.96 16.85
C LEU A 70 -18.44 -11.35 18.21
N ALA A 71 -19.40 -10.65 18.83
CA ALA A 71 -19.24 -9.99 20.14
C ALA A 71 -18.02 -9.06 20.25
N LEU A 72 -17.53 -8.54 19.11
CA LEU A 72 -16.39 -7.62 19.04
C LEU A 72 -16.78 -6.19 19.43
N GLY A 73 -18.07 -5.84 19.31
CA GLY A 73 -18.57 -4.50 19.65
C GLY A 73 -18.03 -3.39 18.74
N VAL A 74 -17.63 -3.75 17.52
CA VAL A 74 -17.08 -2.83 16.52
C VAL A 74 -18.09 -2.67 15.38
N GLU A 75 -18.54 -1.43 15.16
CA GLU A 75 -19.45 -1.09 14.06
C GLU A 75 -18.71 -1.11 12.72
N GLY A 76 -19.37 -1.54 11.65
CA GLY A 76 -18.78 -1.61 10.30
C GLY A 76 -18.18 -2.96 9.91
N ILE A 77 -18.09 -3.93 10.82
CA ILE A 77 -17.85 -5.34 10.43
C ILE A 77 -19.07 -5.82 9.64
N GLY A 78 -18.85 -6.49 8.51
CA GLY A 78 -19.88 -6.83 7.53
C GLY A 78 -20.14 -5.75 6.48
N GLU A 79 -19.68 -4.52 6.71
CA GLU A 79 -19.96 -3.36 5.85
C GLU A 79 -18.71 -2.74 5.23
N THR A 80 -17.67 -2.52 6.04
CA THR A 80 -16.39 -1.91 5.63
C THR A 80 -15.22 -2.88 5.77
N VAL A 81 -15.37 -3.90 6.63
CA VAL A 81 -14.44 -5.01 6.83
C VAL A 81 -15.23 -6.31 6.81
N ARG A 82 -14.70 -7.35 6.17
CA ARG A 82 -15.36 -8.65 6.07
C ARG A 82 -15.51 -9.32 7.45
N ALA A 83 -16.68 -9.87 7.73
CA ALA A 83 -17.04 -10.51 8.98
C ALA A 83 -16.40 -11.89 9.12
N ASP A 84 -16.27 -12.66 8.04
CA ASP A 84 -15.52 -13.92 8.04
C ASP A 84 -14.06 -13.72 8.46
N TRP A 85 -13.40 -12.71 7.89
CA TRP A 85 -12.05 -12.33 8.27
C TRP A 85 -11.98 -11.88 9.74
N ALA A 86 -12.91 -11.03 10.18
CA ALA A 86 -12.91 -10.54 11.56
C ALA A 86 -13.14 -11.65 12.59
N ALA A 87 -13.87 -12.70 12.23
CA ALA A 87 -14.09 -13.88 13.07
C ALA A 87 -12.81 -14.70 13.26
N GLU A 88 -11.99 -14.81 12.22
CA GLU A 88 -10.74 -15.58 12.22
C GLU A 88 -9.56 -14.78 12.78
N HIS A 89 -9.58 -13.45 12.60
CA HIS A 89 -8.47 -12.54 12.93
C HIS A 89 -8.87 -11.44 13.92
N THR A 90 -9.52 -11.85 15.01
CA THR A 90 -10.04 -10.90 16.04
C THR A 90 -8.95 -9.98 16.60
N GLU A 91 -7.70 -10.45 16.69
CA GLU A 91 -6.52 -9.72 17.15
C GLU A 91 -6.05 -8.61 16.18
N HIS A 92 -6.45 -8.68 14.91
CA HIS A 92 -6.10 -7.70 13.87
C HIS A 92 -7.20 -6.66 13.65
N VAL A 93 -8.36 -6.81 14.30
CA VAL A 93 -9.44 -5.81 14.20
C VAL A 93 -8.99 -4.49 14.80
N ARG A 94 -9.08 -3.42 14.02
CA ARG A 94 -8.72 -2.05 14.40
C ARG A 94 -9.86 -1.09 14.06
N THR A 95 -9.97 -0.03 14.85
CA THR A 95 -11.01 0.99 14.69
C THR A 95 -10.41 2.35 14.39
N ASN A 96 -11.12 3.15 13.60
CA ASN A 96 -10.79 4.56 13.44
C ASN A 96 -11.07 5.33 14.76
N ALA A 97 -10.75 6.62 14.76
CA ALA A 97 -10.95 7.49 15.94
C ALA A 97 -12.42 7.59 16.41
N ASN A 98 -13.39 7.23 15.56
CA ASN A 98 -14.81 7.23 15.87
C ASN A 98 -15.32 5.86 16.35
N GLY A 99 -14.46 4.84 16.43
CA GLY A 99 -14.83 3.49 16.90
C GLY A 99 -15.40 2.55 15.82
N TYR A 100 -15.36 2.95 14.54
CA TYR A 100 -15.78 2.10 13.42
C TYR A 100 -14.61 1.27 12.89
N ALA A 101 -14.87 0.06 12.40
CA ALA A 101 -13.90 -0.79 11.73
C ALA A 101 -13.16 0.01 10.64
N ALA A 102 -11.82 0.04 10.75
CA ALA A 102 -10.94 0.80 9.87
C ALA A 102 -10.20 -0.17 8.94
N PRO A 103 -10.64 -0.35 7.68
CA PRO A 103 -10.08 -1.35 6.80
C PRO A 103 -8.58 -1.17 6.54
N GLU A 104 -8.10 0.07 6.48
CA GLU A 104 -6.67 0.36 6.31
C GLU A 104 -5.83 -0.07 7.52
N GLN A 105 -6.37 0.11 8.73
CA GLN A 105 -5.69 -0.30 9.96
C GLN A 105 -5.78 -1.81 10.18
N CYS A 106 -6.91 -2.43 9.79
CA CYS A 106 -7.06 -3.89 9.80
C CYS A 106 -6.10 -4.56 8.79
N LEU A 107 -5.98 -4.00 7.58
CA LEU A 107 -5.01 -4.47 6.59
C LEU A 107 -3.60 -4.38 7.14
N ALA A 108 -3.23 -3.23 7.71
CA ALA A 108 -1.90 -3.08 8.28
C ALA A 108 -1.64 -4.05 9.43
N ALA A 109 -2.58 -4.19 10.38
CA ALA A 109 -2.43 -5.11 11.48
C ALA A 109 -2.32 -6.59 11.04
N HIS A 110 -2.87 -6.94 9.87
CA HIS A 110 -2.71 -8.27 9.29
C HIS A 110 -1.36 -8.43 8.55
N LEU A 111 -0.89 -7.36 7.91
CA LEU A 111 0.26 -7.43 6.99
C LEU A 111 1.60 -7.15 7.67
N VAL A 112 1.65 -6.33 8.72
CA VAL A 112 2.88 -5.86 9.36
C VAL A 112 2.81 -5.94 10.88
N ASP A 113 3.94 -6.30 11.49
CA ASP A 113 4.11 -6.25 12.94
C ASP A 113 4.43 -4.80 13.39
N ASP A 114 3.98 -4.41 14.59
CA ASP A 114 4.09 -3.03 15.11
C ASP A 114 5.54 -2.53 15.24
N ASP A 115 6.52 -3.42 15.37
CA ASP A 115 7.94 -3.09 15.58
C ASP A 115 8.79 -3.14 14.29
N GLU A 116 8.20 -3.49 13.14
CA GLU A 116 8.92 -3.57 11.87
C GLU A 116 9.14 -2.19 11.23
N PRO A 117 10.29 -1.92 10.58
CA PRO A 117 10.54 -0.66 9.87
C PRO A 117 9.80 -0.63 8.52
N VAL A 118 8.46 -0.76 8.56
CA VAL A 118 7.59 -0.79 7.38
C VAL A 118 6.60 0.36 7.43
N HIS A 119 6.47 1.07 6.31
CA HIS A 119 5.43 2.05 6.12
C HIS A 119 4.42 1.55 5.09
N LEU A 120 3.15 1.50 5.48
CA LEU A 120 2.04 1.14 4.59
C LEU A 120 1.21 2.38 4.23
N GLU A 121 1.16 2.68 2.94
CA GLU A 121 0.16 3.57 2.35
C GLU A 121 -1.00 2.72 1.86
N VAL A 122 -2.20 2.92 2.39
CA VAL A 122 -3.39 2.13 2.02
C VAL A 122 -4.46 3.05 1.49
N CYS A 123 -4.93 2.80 0.28
CA CYS A 123 -5.90 3.67 -0.39
C CYS A 123 -6.78 2.90 -1.37
N ASN A 124 -7.93 3.47 -1.74
CA ASN A 124 -8.81 2.91 -2.77
C ASN A 124 -8.52 3.40 -4.19
N ALA A 125 -7.67 4.43 -4.34
CA ALA A 125 -7.16 4.85 -5.65
C ALA A 125 -5.94 4.01 -6.04
N SER A 126 -5.75 3.78 -7.35
CA SER A 126 -4.53 3.17 -7.88
C SER A 126 -3.30 4.00 -7.48
N PHE A 127 -2.12 3.39 -7.46
CA PHE A 127 -0.88 4.09 -7.09
C PHE A 127 -0.66 5.35 -7.94
N ASP A 128 -0.73 5.22 -9.27
CA ASP A 128 -0.48 6.33 -10.21
C ASP A 128 -1.51 7.47 -10.05
N ASP A 129 -2.79 7.12 -9.84
CA ASP A 129 -3.84 8.11 -9.63
C ASP A 129 -3.61 8.87 -8.32
N ASN A 130 -3.25 8.16 -7.24
CA ASN A 130 -3.06 8.77 -5.93
C ASN A 130 -1.79 9.64 -5.89
N VAL A 131 -0.71 9.21 -6.53
CA VAL A 131 0.50 10.03 -6.75
C VAL A 131 0.12 11.37 -7.37
N THR A 132 -0.68 11.35 -8.43
CA THR A 132 -1.11 12.56 -9.14
C THR A 132 -2.01 13.43 -8.26
N GLN A 133 -3.03 12.85 -7.63
CA GLN A 133 -4.00 13.58 -6.82
C GLN A 133 -3.38 14.19 -5.56
N ARG A 134 -2.49 13.47 -4.87
CA ARG A 134 -1.76 14.00 -3.71
C ARG A 134 -0.79 15.09 -4.11
N LEU A 135 -0.12 14.98 -5.26
CA LEU A 135 0.72 16.06 -5.79
C LEU A 135 -0.11 17.32 -6.06
N GLU A 136 -1.21 17.21 -6.81
CA GLU A 136 -2.10 18.35 -7.09
C GLU A 136 -2.63 18.97 -5.79
N GLY A 137 -3.06 18.13 -4.85
CA GLY A 137 -3.56 18.55 -3.55
C GLY A 137 -2.50 19.27 -2.72
N ALA A 138 -1.25 18.81 -2.79
CA ALA A 138 -0.11 19.37 -2.10
C ALA A 138 0.35 20.71 -2.68
N LEU A 139 0.42 20.81 -4.01
CA LEU A 139 0.73 22.06 -4.70
C LEU A 139 -0.31 23.14 -4.42
N ALA A 140 -1.59 22.76 -4.36
CA ALA A 140 -2.67 23.71 -4.11
C ALA A 140 -2.72 24.24 -2.67
N ARG A 141 -2.15 23.52 -1.70
CA ARG A 141 -2.23 23.83 -0.26
C ARG A 141 -0.88 24.05 0.42
N GLU A 142 0.21 23.93 -0.34
CA GLU A 142 1.59 24.06 0.14
C GLU A 142 1.90 23.13 1.33
N ASN A 143 1.34 21.91 1.32
CA ASN A 143 1.53 20.88 2.35
C ASN A 143 2.26 19.66 1.77
N TYR A 144 3.50 19.89 1.34
CA TYR A 144 4.33 18.95 0.58
C TYR A 144 4.65 17.64 1.30
N GLU A 145 4.54 17.58 2.62
CA GLU A 145 4.66 16.33 3.39
C GLU A 145 3.59 15.28 3.03
N ASN A 146 2.54 15.68 2.31
CA ASN A 146 1.47 14.80 1.84
C ASN A 146 1.73 14.19 0.46
N ILE A 147 2.83 14.56 -0.21
CA ILE A 147 3.19 14.00 -1.52
C ILE A 147 3.62 12.55 -1.35
N LEU A 148 3.05 11.67 -2.18
CA LEU A 148 3.49 10.29 -2.32
C LEU A 148 4.67 10.23 -3.30
N ASP A 149 5.67 9.38 -3.05
CA ASP A 149 6.78 9.19 -3.99
C ASP A 149 6.24 8.66 -5.32
N PRO A 150 6.48 9.33 -6.46
CA PRO A 150 6.11 8.78 -7.75
C PRO A 150 7.03 7.64 -8.23
N ARG A 151 8.16 7.41 -7.56
CA ARG A 151 9.17 6.42 -7.96
C ARG A 151 8.83 5.03 -7.41
N GLY A 152 7.76 4.43 -7.91
CA GLY A 152 7.26 3.12 -7.50
C GLY A 152 7.60 1.96 -8.44
N ALA A 153 7.55 0.75 -7.91
CA ALA A 153 7.63 -0.51 -8.66
C ALA A 153 6.39 -1.36 -8.35
N CYS A 154 5.59 -1.68 -9.39
CA CYS A 154 4.43 -2.55 -9.26
C CYS A 154 4.87 -4.01 -9.11
N LEU A 155 4.46 -4.64 -8.01
CA LEU A 155 4.87 -6.00 -7.65
C LEU A 155 3.78 -7.03 -7.87
N TRP A 156 2.52 -6.60 -7.73
CA TRP A 156 1.36 -7.47 -7.83
C TRP A 156 0.11 -6.66 -8.21
N VAL A 157 -0.76 -7.27 -9.01
CA VAL A 157 -2.09 -6.75 -9.35
C VAL A 157 -3.11 -7.87 -9.31
N ASP A 158 -4.34 -7.61 -8.86
CA ASP A 158 -5.41 -8.60 -8.90
C ASP A 158 -5.84 -8.89 -10.35
N ALA A 159 -6.26 -10.12 -10.62
CA ALA A 159 -6.68 -10.54 -11.95
C ALA A 159 -8.18 -10.27 -12.17
N GLU A 160 -8.47 -9.15 -12.85
CA GLU A 160 -9.67 -8.81 -13.66
C GLU A 160 -10.81 -7.94 -13.04
N PRO A 161 -11.51 -7.11 -13.87
CA PRO A 161 -11.58 -7.19 -15.33
C PRO A 161 -10.92 -6.06 -16.10
N SER A 162 -9.92 -6.42 -16.93
CA SER A 162 -9.65 -5.67 -18.14
C SER A 162 -10.85 -5.87 -19.09
N GLY A 163 -11.41 -4.77 -19.59
CA GLY A 163 -12.46 -4.82 -20.60
C GLY A 163 -11.95 -5.33 -21.95
N ALA A 164 -11.46 -6.58 -22.07
CA ALA A 164 -10.93 -7.12 -23.32
C ALA A 164 -10.98 -8.65 -23.44
N ARG A 165 -11.99 -9.11 -24.18
CA ARG A 165 -12.02 -10.33 -25.03
C ARG A 165 -11.83 -11.70 -24.34
N ARG A 166 -12.98 -12.41 -24.28
CA ARG A 166 -13.05 -13.88 -24.29
C ARG A 166 -12.13 -14.47 -25.36
N GLY A 167 -11.12 -15.22 -24.93
CA GLY A 167 -10.40 -16.10 -25.84
C GLY A 167 -8.97 -16.46 -25.45
N SER A 168 -8.71 -16.95 -24.23
CA SER A 168 -7.64 -17.92 -24.02
C SER A 168 -7.83 -18.60 -22.67
N SER A 169 -7.98 -19.92 -22.69
CA SER A 169 -8.00 -20.75 -21.49
C SER A 169 -6.56 -20.94 -21.00
N ASN A 170 -6.24 -20.32 -19.87
CA ASN A 170 -5.51 -20.94 -18.78
C ASN A 170 -5.98 -20.23 -17.51
N SER A 171 -6.62 -20.99 -16.63
CA SER A 171 -7.13 -20.51 -15.35
C SER A 171 -6.01 -19.85 -14.55
N SER A 172 -6.14 -18.55 -14.31
CA SER A 172 -5.48 -17.83 -13.23
C SER A 172 -6.60 -17.15 -12.43
N ASP A 173 -7.31 -17.95 -11.63
CA ASP A 173 -8.00 -17.43 -10.45
C ASP A 173 -6.87 -17.07 -9.47
N GLY A 174 -6.40 -15.84 -9.51
CA GLY A 174 -5.27 -15.37 -8.70
C GLY A 174 -4.60 -14.16 -9.35
N GLY A 175 -4.15 -13.21 -8.53
CA GLY A 175 -3.47 -12.01 -9.01
C GLY A 175 -2.17 -12.29 -9.78
N GLN A 176 -1.71 -11.30 -10.53
CA GLN A 176 -0.50 -11.34 -11.33
C GLN A 176 0.66 -10.69 -10.58
N ARG A 177 1.54 -11.53 -10.04
CA ARG A 177 2.84 -11.14 -9.51
C ARG A 177 3.85 -10.82 -10.63
N SER A 178 4.74 -9.85 -10.40
CA SER A 178 5.79 -9.44 -11.35
C SER A 178 7.17 -9.95 -10.96
N ASP A 179 7.56 -11.14 -11.46
CA ASP A 179 8.89 -11.72 -11.23
C ASP A 179 10.04 -10.80 -11.68
N ASP A 180 9.85 -10.07 -12.79
CA ASP A 180 10.82 -9.10 -13.32
C ASP A 180 11.03 -7.91 -12.36
N ALA A 181 9.95 -7.38 -11.77
CA ALA A 181 10.07 -6.30 -10.79
C ALA A 181 10.81 -6.78 -9.53
N PHE A 182 10.49 -7.97 -9.02
CA PHE A 182 11.22 -8.56 -7.90
C PHE A 182 12.70 -8.77 -8.22
N GLN A 183 13.03 -9.28 -9.40
CA GLN A 183 14.43 -9.45 -9.81
C GLN A 183 15.16 -8.10 -9.86
N LYS A 184 14.55 -7.06 -10.45
CA LYS A 184 15.11 -5.70 -10.48
C LYS A 184 15.29 -5.08 -9.10
N LEU A 185 14.41 -5.36 -8.13
CA LEU A 185 14.60 -4.93 -6.75
C LEU A 185 15.83 -5.60 -6.13
N ARG A 186 15.98 -6.93 -6.31
CA ARG A 186 17.15 -7.67 -5.78
C ARG A 186 18.45 -7.18 -6.40
N ASP A 187 18.45 -6.88 -7.69
CA ASP A 187 19.65 -6.43 -8.40
C ASP A 187 19.90 -4.91 -8.20
N GLY A 188 18.89 -4.14 -7.82
CA GLY A 188 18.94 -2.67 -7.73
C GLY A 188 18.98 -2.00 -9.10
N GLU A 189 18.24 -2.53 -10.06
CA GLU A 189 18.33 -2.16 -11.49
C GLU A 189 17.32 -1.10 -11.94
N PHE A 190 16.47 -0.60 -11.04
CA PHE A 190 15.54 0.47 -11.37
C PHE A 190 16.31 1.78 -11.66
N VAL A 191 16.13 2.30 -12.87
CA VAL A 191 16.68 3.59 -13.27
C VAL A 191 15.59 4.64 -13.15
N LEU A 192 15.64 5.40 -12.06
CA LEU A 192 14.64 6.39 -11.71
C LEU A 192 15.24 7.80 -11.69
N PRO A 193 14.46 8.86 -12.01
CA PRO A 193 14.89 10.23 -11.80
C PRO A 193 15.07 10.56 -10.31
N THR A 194 15.63 11.73 -10.01
CA THR A 194 15.55 12.30 -8.66
C THR A 194 14.10 12.51 -8.27
N LEU A 195 13.81 12.65 -6.97
CA LEU A 195 12.44 12.94 -6.52
C LEU A 195 11.92 14.23 -7.17
N SER A 196 12.69 15.32 -7.12
CA SER A 196 12.34 16.58 -7.79
C SER A 196 12.08 16.39 -9.29
N GLY A 197 12.95 15.66 -9.99
CA GLY A 197 12.79 15.38 -11.41
C GLY A 197 11.53 14.56 -11.72
N ALA A 198 11.16 13.63 -10.85
CA ALA A 198 9.90 12.89 -10.97
C ALA A 198 8.68 13.80 -10.76
N LEU A 199 8.73 14.72 -9.79
CA LEU A 199 7.67 15.69 -9.54
C LEU A 199 7.53 16.69 -10.70
N GLU A 200 8.63 17.14 -11.30
CA GLU A 200 8.62 17.96 -12.52
C GLU A 200 7.97 17.24 -13.69
N MET A 201 8.27 15.95 -13.88
CA MET A 201 7.65 15.12 -14.92
C MET A 201 6.12 14.98 -14.73
N LEU A 202 5.64 15.10 -13.49
CA LEU A 202 4.22 15.13 -13.14
C LEU A 202 3.60 16.53 -13.18
N GLY A 203 4.37 17.56 -13.52
CA GLY A 203 3.87 18.91 -13.78
C GLY A 203 4.13 19.93 -12.67
N ALA A 204 4.92 19.61 -11.65
CA ALA A 204 5.38 20.61 -10.70
C ALA A 204 6.39 21.58 -11.35
N ASP A 205 6.32 22.86 -10.99
CA ASP A 205 7.35 23.83 -11.39
C ASP A 205 8.71 23.44 -10.78
N PRO A 206 9.85 23.61 -11.49
CA PRO A 206 11.16 23.13 -11.02
C PRO A 206 11.56 23.59 -9.61
N ASP A 207 11.41 24.88 -9.31
CA ASP A 207 11.73 25.44 -7.99
C ASP A 207 10.83 24.83 -6.89
N VAL A 208 9.55 24.59 -7.21
CA VAL A 208 8.59 23.98 -6.29
C VAL A 208 8.86 22.49 -6.12
N ALA A 209 9.30 21.80 -7.17
CA ALA A 209 9.65 20.38 -7.12
C ALA A 209 10.85 20.10 -6.22
N GLU A 210 11.86 20.99 -6.22
CA GLU A 210 13.00 20.91 -5.29
C GLU A 210 12.57 21.12 -3.83
N GLU A 211 11.74 22.13 -3.57
CA GLU A 211 11.20 22.40 -2.24
C GLU A 211 10.34 21.24 -1.72
N ALA A 212 9.44 20.75 -2.57
CA ALA A 212 8.58 19.62 -2.27
C ALA A 212 9.36 18.33 -2.00
N ALA A 213 10.38 18.03 -2.81
CA ALA A 213 11.25 16.88 -2.60
C ALA A 213 11.94 16.94 -1.24
N THR A 214 12.48 18.12 -0.87
CA THR A 214 13.12 18.35 0.43
C THR A 214 12.14 18.12 1.58
N ALA A 215 10.90 18.60 1.46
CA ALA A 215 9.88 18.44 2.48
C ALA A 215 9.48 16.96 2.66
N VAL A 216 9.33 16.20 1.57
CA VAL A 216 9.05 14.75 1.60
C VAL A 216 10.18 13.99 2.28
N GLU A 217 11.43 14.24 1.91
CA GLU A 217 12.61 13.61 2.52
C GLU A 217 12.71 13.92 4.02
N ALA A 218 12.50 15.18 4.40
CA ALA A 218 12.49 15.59 5.81
C ALA A 218 11.36 14.93 6.62
N TYR A 219 10.18 14.80 6.02
CA TYR A 219 9.05 14.12 6.67
C TYR A 219 9.36 12.63 6.88
N ARG A 220 9.92 11.95 5.89
CA ARG A 220 10.32 10.53 6.01
C ARG A 220 11.35 10.31 7.09
N ALA A 221 12.41 11.12 7.11
CA ALA A 221 13.49 11.00 8.08
C ALA A 221 13.05 11.23 9.54
N ALA A 222 11.86 11.81 9.77
CA ALA A 222 11.30 12.02 11.10
C ALA A 222 10.39 10.87 11.59
N GLN A 223 10.12 9.86 10.75
CA GLN A 223 9.27 8.72 11.10
C GLN A 223 10.11 7.54 11.60
N ASP A 224 9.67 6.90 12.67
CA ASP A 224 10.29 5.71 13.26
C ASP A 224 9.25 4.57 13.39
N GLY A 225 9.68 3.33 13.19
CA GLY A 225 8.86 2.12 13.39
C GLY A 225 7.79 1.89 12.32
N ALA A 226 6.86 0.97 12.61
CA ALA A 226 5.76 0.67 11.70
C ALA A 226 4.79 1.85 11.67
N SER A 227 4.36 2.25 10.47
CA SER A 227 3.40 3.33 10.30
C SER A 227 2.42 3.05 9.18
N VAL A 228 1.20 3.50 9.37
CA VAL A 228 0.10 3.30 8.43
C VAL A 228 -0.50 4.65 8.11
N ARG A 229 -0.57 4.96 6.83
CA ARG A 229 -1.34 6.09 6.33
C ARG A 229 -2.46 5.56 5.46
N GLY A 230 -3.67 5.64 5.99
CA GLY A 230 -4.89 5.31 5.27
C GLY A 230 -5.56 6.58 4.77
N ASP A 231 -5.86 6.63 3.47
CA ASP A 231 -6.77 7.62 2.90
C ASP A 231 -7.91 6.90 2.16
N VAL A 232 -9.12 7.46 2.25
CA VAL A 232 -10.24 7.10 1.38
C VAL A 232 -10.53 8.30 0.50
N VAL A 233 -10.45 8.10 -0.80
CA VAL A 233 -10.70 9.13 -1.82
C VAL A 233 -12.06 8.94 -2.46
#